data_AF-A5KRZ3-F1
#
_entry.id   AF-A5KRZ3-F1
#
_cell.length_a   1.000
_cell.length_b   1.000
_cell.length_c   1.000
_cell.angle_alpha   90.00
_cell.angle_beta   90.00
_cell.angle_gamma   90.00
#
_symmetry.space_group_name_H-M   'P 1'
#
loop_
_entity.id
_entity.type
_entity.pdbx_description
1 polymer ?
#
loop_
_entity_poly.entity_id
_entity_poly.type
_entity_poly.pdbx_seq_one_letter_code
_entity_poly.pdbx_strand_id
1 'polypeptide(L)'
;MRCGERGGSITLKTDKEKGTLAIHSIASQLGENTSEAEAKVSADGQVTLNSRYLLEALGAIDGSSITFRFSGKLSPCRLTATDDEATYQHIIMPLKS
;
A
#
# COMPACT_ATOMS: atom_id res chain seq x y z
N MET A 1 -12.72 22.57 18.03
CA MET A 1 -11.35 22.03 18.07
C MET A 1 -11.28 20.89 17.05
N ARG A 2 -10.91 21.16 15.80
CA ARG A 2 -10.72 20.11 14.78
C ARG A 2 -9.24 19.75 14.78
N CYS A 3 -8.87 18.76 15.58
CA CYS A 3 -7.54 18.17 15.50
C CYS A 3 -7.37 17.59 14.09
N GLY A 4 -6.44 18.16 13.34
CA GLY A 4 -6.03 17.62 12.06
C GLY A 4 -5.26 16.33 12.30
N GLU A 5 -5.81 15.21 11.86
CA GLU A 5 -5.11 13.93 11.88
C GLU A 5 -4.16 13.89 10.67
N ARG A 6 -3.11 14.73 10.72
CA ARG A 6 -2.02 14.73 9.75
C ARG A 6 -0.97 13.72 10.21
N GLY A 7 -1.18 12.45 9.85
CA GLY A 7 -0.23 11.38 10.18
C GLY A 7 -0.66 10.03 9.65
N GLY A 8 -0.95 9.96 8.35
CA GLY A 8 -1.46 8.74 7.71
C GLY A 8 -0.47 8.08 6.77
N SER A 9 0.85 8.29 6.93
CA SER A 9 1.83 7.61 6.08
C SER A 9 2.05 6.17 6.52
N ILE A 10 2.02 5.26 5.56
CA ILE A 10 2.30 3.84 5.75
C ILE A 10 3.47 3.44 4.87
N THR A 11 4.34 2.58 5.38
CA THR A 11 5.45 2.00 4.68
C THR A 11 5.12 0.54 4.39
N LEU A 12 5.05 0.19 3.12
CA LEU A 12 4.92 -1.19 2.66
C LEU A 12 6.32 -1.71 2.33
N LYS A 13 6.64 -2.89 2.86
CA LYS A 13 7.86 -3.63 2.55
C LYS A 13 7.47 -5.00 2.02
N THR A 14 8.02 -5.38 0.89
CA THR A 14 7.88 -6.71 0.32
C THR A 14 9.17 -7.48 0.50
N ASP A 15 9.05 -8.71 1.01
CA ASP A 15 10.16 -9.63 1.19
C ASP A 15 9.92 -10.85 0.28
N LYS A 16 10.73 -10.96 -0.78
CA LYS A 16 10.59 -12.03 -1.76
C LYS A 16 11.01 -13.39 -1.19
N GLU A 17 12.03 -13.41 -0.33
CA GLU A 17 12.56 -14.64 0.24
C GLU A 17 11.56 -15.26 1.24
N LYS A 18 10.89 -14.42 2.03
CA LYS A 18 9.86 -14.84 2.97
C LYS A 18 8.47 -14.97 2.35
N GLY A 19 8.22 -14.31 1.21
CA GLY A 19 6.88 -14.26 0.60
C GLY A 19 5.89 -13.46 1.45
N THR A 20 6.36 -12.42 2.14
CA THR A 20 5.55 -11.62 3.05
C THR A 20 5.52 -10.15 2.65
N LEU A 21 4.38 -9.52 2.89
CA LEU A 21 4.15 -8.09 2.81
C LEU A 21 4.03 -7.54 4.23
N ALA A 22 4.97 -6.71 4.64
CA ALA A 22 4.90 -5.99 5.91
C ALA A 22 4.39 -4.56 5.68
N ILE A 23 3.39 -4.16 6.46
CA ILE A 23 2.79 -2.82 6.47
C ILE A 23 3.10 -2.18 7.81
N HIS A 24 3.84 -1.08 7.78
CA HIS A 24 4.19 -0.31 8.97
C HIS A 24 3.52 1.06 8.90
N SER A 25 2.76 1.42 9.92
CA SER A 25 2.03 2.68 10.00
C SER A 25 2.43 3.42 11.26
N ILE A 26 2.77 4.71 11.16
CA ILE A 26 3.09 5.56 12.32
C ILE A 26 1.97 6.58 12.46
N ALA A 27 1.03 6.33 13.38
CA ALA A 27 -0.03 7.28 13.72
C ALA A 27 0.36 8.00 15.02
N SER A 28 0.70 9.29 14.93
CA SER A 28 1.26 10.09 16.04
C SER A 28 0.37 10.18 17.29
N GLN A 29 -0.90 9.77 17.21
CA GLN A 29 -1.85 9.78 18.32
C GLN A 29 -2.28 8.38 18.80
N LEU A 30 -2.12 7.32 18.01
CA LEU A 30 -2.66 5.98 18.29
C LEU A 30 -1.58 4.89 18.45
N GLY A 31 -0.32 5.21 18.12
CA GLY A 31 0.82 4.29 18.20
C GLY A 31 1.30 3.79 16.85
N GLU A 32 2.36 3.00 16.87
CA GLU A 32 2.91 2.32 15.68
C GLU A 32 2.13 1.02 15.45
N ASN A 33 1.61 0.82 14.23
CA ASN A 33 0.97 -0.43 13.84
C ASN A 33 1.83 -1.15 12.80
N THR A 34 2.33 -2.32 13.16
CA THR A 34 3.03 -3.22 12.22
C THR A 34 2.15 -4.42 11.97
N SER A 35 1.80 -4.66 10.71
CA SER A 35 1.03 -5.82 10.28
C SER A 35 1.80 -6.56 9.20
N GLU A 36 1.86 -7.87 9.29
CA GLU A 36 2.49 -8.73 8.30
C GLU A 36 1.43 -9.61 7.67
N ALA A 37 1.45 -9.72 6.34
CA ALA A 37 0.52 -10.52 5.57
C ALA A 37 1.27 -11.41 4.58
N GLU A 38 0.82 -12.64 4.41
CA GLU A 38 1.34 -13.54 3.37
C GLU A 38 0.86 -13.06 2.00
N ALA A 39 1.80 -12.85 1.07
CA ALA A 39 1.49 -12.32 -0.25
C ALA A 39 2.43 -12.89 -1.31
N LYS A 40 1.95 -13.02 -2.55
CA LYS A 40 2.78 -13.47 -3.66
C LYS A 40 3.70 -12.35 -4.13
N VAL A 41 4.88 -12.26 -3.51
CA VAL A 41 5.90 -11.25 -3.80
C VAL A 41 6.80 -11.70 -4.96
N SER A 42 6.90 -10.87 -6.00
CA SER A 42 7.80 -11.13 -7.14
C SER A 42 9.19 -10.50 -6.97
N ALA A 43 9.28 -9.40 -6.21
CA ALA A 43 10.50 -8.63 -5.98
C ALA A 43 10.49 -8.02 -4.58
N ASP A 44 11.67 -7.90 -3.98
CA ASP A 44 11.88 -7.11 -2.78
C ASP A 44 11.71 -5.62 -3.07
N GLY A 45 11.23 -4.88 -2.07
CA GLY A 45 10.98 -3.47 -2.26
C GLY A 45 10.39 -2.80 -1.04
N GLN A 46 10.54 -1.47 -0.99
CA GLN A 46 9.94 -0.63 0.03
C GLN A 46 9.35 0.62 -0.60
N VAL A 47 8.13 0.97 -0.21
CA VAL A 47 7.47 2.19 -0.64
C VAL A 47 6.65 2.80 0.49
N THR A 48 6.68 4.13 0.58
CA THR A 48 5.91 4.89 1.58
C THR A 48 4.79 5.63 0.87
N LEU A 49 3.56 5.50 1.35
CA LEU A 49 2.39 6.16 0.77
C LEU A 49 1.38 6.54 1.84
N ASN A 50 0.39 7.35 1.48
CA ASN A 50 -0.69 7.70 2.40
C ASN A 50 -1.71 6.55 2.50
N SER A 51 -1.95 6.04 3.72
CA SER A 51 -2.96 5.02 4.03
C SER A 51 -4.33 5.36 3.47
N ARG A 52 -4.72 6.64 3.49
CA ARG A 52 -6.02 7.07 2.96
C ARG A 52 -6.17 6.70 1.48
N TYR A 53 -5.15 6.96 0.68
CA TYR A 53 -5.16 6.63 -0.75
C TYR A 53 -5.17 5.12 -0.98
N LEU A 54 -4.48 4.35 -0.14
CA LEU A 54 -4.53 2.89 -0.22
C LEU A 54 -5.95 2.38 0.06
N LEU A 55 -6.60 2.88 1.12
CA LEU A 55 -7.96 2.51 1.47
C LEU A 55 -8.97 2.91 0.39
N GLU A 56 -8.84 4.10 -0.18
CA GLU A 56 -9.68 4.57 -1.29
C GLU A 56 -9.50 3.68 -2.53
N ALA A 57 -8.26 3.30 -2.85
CA ALA A 57 -7.97 2.40 -3.97
C ALA A 57 -8.54 0.99 -3.73
N LEU A 58 -8.41 0.45 -2.52
CA LEU A 58 -8.98 -0.85 -2.14
C LEU A 58 -10.50 -0.84 -2.21
N GLY A 59 -11.16 0.24 -1.76
CA GLY A 59 -12.62 0.37 -1.83
C GLY A 59 -13.15 0.61 -3.25
N ALA A 60 -12.32 1.13 -4.16
CA ALA A 60 -12.70 1.37 -5.55
C ALA A 60 -12.51 0.14 -6.46
N ILE A 61 -11.69 -0.83 -6.04
CA ILE A 61 -11.46 -2.06 -6.80
C ILE A 61 -12.49 -3.10 -6.37
N ASP A 62 -13.38 -3.47 -7.29
CA ASP A 62 -14.32 -4.56 -7.09
C ASP A 62 -13.61 -5.90 -7.37
N GLY A 63 -13.38 -6.70 -6.32
CA GLY A 63 -12.72 -8.00 -6.44
C GLY A 63 -12.18 -8.56 -5.12
N SER A 64 -12.06 -9.88 -5.04
CA SER A 64 -11.53 -10.58 -3.85
C SER A 64 -10.01 -10.54 -3.73
N SER A 65 -9.31 -10.16 -4.80
CA SER A 65 -7.84 -10.13 -4.83
C SER A 65 -7.34 -8.98 -5.70
N ILE A 66 -6.35 -8.25 -5.19
CA ILE A 66 -5.73 -7.12 -5.86
C ILE A 66 -4.26 -7.38 -6.16
N THR A 67 -3.78 -6.83 -7.28
CA THR A 67 -2.38 -6.82 -7.65
C THR A 67 -1.80 -5.43 -7.39
N PHE A 68 -0.87 -5.35 -6.43
CA PHE A 68 -0.11 -4.13 -6.11
C PHE A 68 1.26 -4.17 -6.80
N ARG A 69 1.55 -3.19 -7.67
CA ARG A 69 2.81 -3.08 -8.40
C ARG A 69 3.50 -1.75 -8.12
N PHE A 70 4.79 -1.79 -7.84
CA PHE A 70 5.62 -0.60 -7.64
C PHE A 70 7.04 -0.87 -8.15
N SER A 71 7.69 0.15 -8.70
CA SER A 71 9.01 0.02 -9.36
C SER A 71 10.14 0.77 -8.64
N GLY A 72 9.92 1.24 -7.42
CA GLY A 72 10.92 1.95 -6.62
C GLY A 72 10.30 2.91 -5.61
N LYS A 73 11.13 3.48 -4.72
CA LYS A 73 10.68 4.35 -3.61
C LYS A 73 9.92 5.60 -4.06
N LEU A 74 10.21 6.11 -5.25
CA LEU A 74 9.62 7.33 -5.81
C LEU A 74 8.81 7.06 -7.07
N SER A 75 8.66 5.79 -7.46
CA SER A 75 7.89 5.40 -8.64
C SER A 75 6.42 5.26 -8.29
N PRO A 76 5.50 5.65 -9.19
CA PRO A 76 4.07 5.45 -8.97
C PRO A 76 3.74 3.99 -8.68
N CYS A 77 2.89 3.79 -7.68
CA CYS A 77 2.32 2.49 -7.35
C CYS A 77 1.03 2.29 -8.14
N ARG A 78 0.85 1.12 -8.74
CA ARG A 78 -0.35 0.75 -9.48
C ARG A 78 -1.09 -0.37 -8.77
N LEU A 79 -2.38 -0.18 -8.57
CA LEU A 79 -3.30 -1.18 -8.06
C LEU A 79 -4.30 -1.55 -9.15
N THR A 80 -4.51 -2.85 -9.33
CA THR A 80 -5.53 -3.39 -10.23
C THR A 80 -6.19 -4.58 -9.56
N ALA A 81 -7.42 -4.93 -9.95
CA ALA A 81 -7.97 -6.24 -9.63
C ALA A 81 -7.09 -7.35 -10.28
N THR A 82 -7.14 -8.54 -9.72
CA THR A 82 -6.46 -9.72 -10.27
C THR A 82 -7.27 -10.36 -11.40
N ASP A 83 -8.54 -9.96 -11.56
CA ASP A 83 -9.40 -10.42 -12.63
C ASP A 83 -8.91 -9.91 -14.00
N ASP A 84 -8.90 -10.78 -15.01
CA ASP A 84 -8.37 -10.48 -16.35
C ASP A 84 -9.21 -9.42 -17.08
N GLU A 85 -10.50 -9.28 -16.74
CA GLU A 85 -11.41 -8.27 -17.31
C GLU A 85 -11.36 -6.93 -16.57
N ALA A 86 -10.47 -6.78 -15.57
CA ALA A 86 -10.36 -5.57 -14.78
C ALA A 86 -9.80 -4.39 -15.60
N THR A 87 -10.71 -3.58 -16.14
CA THR A 87 -10.38 -2.32 -16.83
C THR A 87 -9.96 -1.19 -15.88
N TYR A 88 -10.26 -1.33 -14.59
CA TYR A 88 -9.95 -0.33 -13.58
C TYR A 88 -8.51 -0.42 -13.09
N GLN A 89 -7.78 0.71 -13.19
CA GLN A 89 -6.44 0.85 -12.66
C GLN A 89 -6.36 2.09 -11.77
N HIS A 90 -5.86 1.92 -10.56
CA HIS A 90 -5.66 3.01 -9.62
C HIS A 90 -4.16 3.28 -9.44
N ILE A 91 -3.77 4.55 -9.55
CA ILE A 91 -2.36 4.96 -9.40
C ILE A 91 -2.22 5.80 -8.15
N ILE A 92 -1.34 5.38 -7.25
CA ILE A 92 -1.00 6.09 -6.02
C ILE A 92 0.44 6.60 -6.14
N MET A 93 0.62 7.89 -5.94
CA MET A 93 1.96 8.48 -5.87
C MET A 93 2.56 8.23 -4.48
N PRO A 94 3.80 7.71 -4.40
CA PRO A 94 4.48 7.55 -3.13
C PRO A 94 4.88 8.90 -2.55
N LEU A 95 4.98 8.93 -1.22
CA LEU A 95 5.52 10.07 -0.50
C LEU A 95 7.04 10.01 -0.55
N LYS A 96 7.67 11.18 -0.77
CA LYS A 96 9.12 11.32 -0.64
C LYS A 96 9.47 11.17 0.84
N SER A 97 10.17 10.08 1.18
CA SER A 97 10.86 9.93 2.48
C SER A 97 12.15 10.73 2.51
#